data_AF-A0A8H7EZ28-F1
#
_entry.id   AF-A0A8H7EZ28-F1
#
_cell.length_a   1.000
_cell.length_b   1.000
_cell.length_c   1.000
_cell.angle_alpha   90.00
_cell.angle_beta   90.00
_cell.angle_gamma   90.00
#
_symmetry.space_group_name_H-M   'P 1'
#
loop_
_entity.id
_entity.type
_entity.pdbx_description
1 polymer ?
#
loop_
_entity_poly.entity_id
_entity_poly.type
_entity_poly.pdbx_seq_one_letter_code
_entity_poly.pdbx_strand_id
1 'polypeptide(L)'
;MAIPRMVCIPLPYAESQPRLYGTTMTLRFNMPSSFRVPALHRSRRSAHRLRSFHLSPTEAATSFKRVDPQASMGGTNPLPPERTKLQPNFVVPLSGSTIVTLAIIASIFFVISVSLAFLGAHIEDPYYKDSLDKVAETSPGIVLFGESVDVDVDEPSITIRWSILACGQDFVLPESTGVHGSNVCGLPSSTLKIFVDNADEPAAIYDPSTIPVHKKTGHRRSIQNLVQFDSDHVLDVHNARLYPFDSYLLTSTLRAVDFSNTSVPIQKLTTVDIMSSFDIGTADVESFSNATDGTIHPSRDIDIHVGRPGSARFFALFLFAISWVLTHITVGHVILARRVSGMKPLFKHLISSGAILVLLPQLRNSMPDAPGLDGVLIDTIGYFPQMIITSIAVVILLLILAVREFDIIGIQAETRQKQLARTLPSPSPSPAPSYSTPSRNSMRRFTGTKDSDSTCSFVNHSRPPPSPSRNSTPDEIEKWEKDRMAKYLTGQFVFPPIQRTFAHRPQASSQATAKPSMFHRRLNTMTRLMEAGQVPRSHCLHED
;
A
#
# COMPACT_ATOMS: atom_id res chain seq x y z
N MET A 1 19.49 38.68 -75.48
CA MET A 1 20.59 38.33 -74.56
C MET A 1 20.52 36.83 -74.31
N ALA A 2 21.59 36.12 -74.64
CA ALA A 2 21.62 34.66 -74.76
C ALA A 2 22.06 33.97 -73.45
N ILE A 3 21.28 32.95 -73.02
CA ILE A 3 21.63 31.56 -72.63
C ILE A 3 23.00 31.36 -71.92
N PRO A 4 23.08 30.65 -70.77
CA PRO A 4 23.10 29.18 -70.87
C PRO A 4 22.33 28.30 -69.88
N ARG A 5 21.84 27.22 -70.50
CA ARG A 5 21.41 25.93 -69.98
C ARG A 5 22.54 25.25 -69.20
N MET A 6 22.21 24.60 -68.09
CA MET A 6 23.07 23.59 -67.46
C MET A 6 22.60 22.19 -67.85
N VAL A 7 23.57 21.40 -68.26
CA VAL A 7 23.49 20.06 -68.82
C VAL A 7 23.74 19.05 -67.68
N CYS A 8 22.85 18.08 -67.50
CA CYS A 8 23.11 16.91 -66.66
C CYS A 8 23.87 15.86 -67.48
N ILE A 9 25.03 15.42 -66.97
CA ILE A 9 25.80 14.29 -67.48
C ILE A 9 25.63 13.13 -66.47
N PRO A 10 25.27 11.90 -66.90
CA PRO A 10 25.26 10.73 -66.04
C PRO A 10 26.60 9.98 -66.14
N LEU A 11 27.11 9.48 -65.01
CA LEU A 11 28.24 8.55 -64.94
C LEU A 11 27.96 7.49 -63.84
N PRO A 12 28.63 6.31 -63.89
CA PRO A 12 27.93 5.07 -64.11
C PRO A 12 27.96 4.09 -62.92
N TYR A 13 27.15 3.05 -63.08
CA TYR A 13 27.19 1.73 -62.46
C TYR A 13 28.55 1.33 -61.85
N ALA A 14 28.52 0.99 -60.57
CA ALA A 14 29.54 0.15 -59.93
C ALA A 14 28.85 -0.97 -59.16
N GLU A 15 28.91 -2.14 -59.77
CA GLU A 15 28.50 -3.45 -59.29
C GLU A 15 29.45 -3.90 -58.17
N SER A 16 28.91 -4.21 -56.99
CA SER A 16 29.63 -5.01 -55.99
C SER A 16 28.67 -5.84 -55.15
N GLN A 17 28.54 -7.11 -55.53
CA GLN A 17 28.31 -8.20 -54.57
C GLN A 17 29.56 -8.32 -53.66
N PRO A 18 29.45 -8.69 -52.37
CA PRO A 18 29.36 -10.13 -52.06
C PRO A 18 28.67 -10.57 -50.74
N ARG A 19 28.32 -11.86 -50.77
CA ARG A 19 28.37 -12.87 -49.69
C ARG A 19 27.29 -12.88 -48.60
N LEU A 20 26.42 -13.88 -48.76
CA LEU A 20 25.82 -14.66 -47.67
C LEU A 20 26.88 -15.12 -46.66
N TYR A 21 26.64 -14.81 -45.38
CA TYR A 21 26.98 -15.69 -44.27
C TYR A 21 25.82 -15.68 -43.28
N GLY A 22 25.12 -16.81 -43.18
CA GLY A 22 24.20 -17.09 -42.09
C GLY A 22 25.00 -17.25 -40.79
N THR A 23 24.60 -16.54 -39.75
CA THR A 23 25.01 -16.88 -38.38
C THR A 23 23.80 -16.74 -37.47
N THR A 24 23.24 -17.89 -37.11
CA THR A 24 22.22 -18.07 -36.08
C THR A 24 22.83 -17.70 -34.74
N MET A 25 22.46 -16.55 -34.17
CA MET A 25 22.93 -16.13 -32.85
C MET A 25 21.90 -16.60 -31.79
N THR A 26 22.06 -17.83 -31.32
CA THR A 26 21.38 -18.31 -30.11
C THR A 26 22.00 -17.62 -28.88
N LEU A 27 21.32 -16.63 -28.33
CA LEU A 27 21.64 -16.07 -27.01
C LEU A 27 21.28 -17.08 -25.92
N ARG A 28 22.27 -17.87 -25.50
CA ARG A 28 22.21 -18.63 -24.24
C ARG A 28 22.39 -17.66 -23.08
N PHE A 29 21.32 -17.42 -22.32
CA PHE A 29 21.43 -16.84 -20.98
C PHE A 29 22.08 -17.86 -20.03
N ASN A 30 23.36 -17.67 -19.73
CA ASN A 30 24.02 -18.32 -18.59
C ASN A 30 23.62 -17.57 -17.31
N MET A 31 22.72 -18.16 -16.51
CA MET A 31 22.50 -17.74 -15.13
C MET A 31 23.68 -18.18 -14.25
N PRO A 32 24.31 -17.29 -13.46
CA PRO A 32 25.17 -17.71 -12.36
C PRO A 32 24.32 -18.20 -11.19
N SER A 33 24.30 -19.51 -11.00
CA SER A 33 23.84 -20.18 -9.79
C SER A 33 24.80 -19.92 -8.64
N SER A 34 24.45 -19.04 -7.70
CA SER A 34 24.64 -19.24 -6.25
C SER A 34 24.51 -17.91 -5.49
N PHE A 35 23.39 -17.73 -4.79
CA PHE A 35 23.28 -16.73 -3.72
C PHE A 35 23.37 -17.48 -2.39
N ARG A 36 24.49 -17.31 -1.68
CA ARG A 36 24.72 -17.89 -0.35
C ARG A 36 24.11 -16.97 0.72
N VAL A 37 23.10 -17.47 1.43
CA VAL A 37 22.57 -16.84 2.64
C VAL A 37 23.36 -17.34 3.86
N PRO A 38 23.84 -16.47 4.76
CA PRO A 38 24.52 -16.89 5.98
C PRO A 38 23.53 -17.51 6.97
N ALA A 39 23.78 -18.76 7.34
CA ALA A 39 23.07 -19.49 8.39
C ALA A 39 23.48 -18.98 9.77
N LEU A 40 22.54 -18.41 10.52
CA LEU A 40 22.70 -18.10 11.94
C LEU A 40 21.84 -19.04 12.79
N HIS A 41 22.55 -19.81 13.63
CA HIS A 41 22.14 -20.51 14.85
C HIS A 41 20.98 -21.51 14.82
N ARG A 42 21.35 -22.76 14.51
CA ARG A 42 20.60 -23.97 14.87
C ARG A 42 20.98 -24.40 16.31
N SER A 43 20.02 -24.41 17.23
CA SER A 43 20.19 -24.98 18.58
C SER A 43 20.14 -26.52 18.50
N ARG A 44 21.23 -27.17 18.87
CA ARG A 44 21.30 -28.60 19.17
C ARG A 44 20.58 -28.84 20.51
N ARG A 45 19.51 -29.65 20.52
CA ARG A 45 19.15 -30.46 21.69
C ARG A 45 18.87 -31.89 21.25
N SER A 46 19.68 -32.79 21.79
CA SER A 46 19.59 -34.24 21.66
C SER A 46 18.37 -34.77 22.42
N ALA A 47 17.62 -35.67 21.80
CA ALA A 47 16.70 -36.55 22.49
C ALA A 47 17.09 -38.01 22.19
N HIS A 48 18.02 -38.54 22.98
CA HIS A 48 18.09 -39.98 23.21
C HIS A 48 17.09 -40.32 24.32
N ARG A 49 15.93 -40.88 23.95
CA ARG A 49 15.19 -41.81 24.82
C ARG A 49 14.20 -42.61 23.99
N LEU A 50 14.68 -43.70 23.41
CA LEU A 50 13.85 -44.78 22.89
C LEU A 50 13.28 -45.56 24.08
N ARG A 51 11.95 -45.64 24.18
CA ARG A 51 11.27 -46.77 24.80
C ARG A 51 10.19 -47.24 23.84
N SER A 52 10.39 -48.47 23.40
CA SER A 52 9.54 -49.32 22.57
C SER A 52 8.20 -49.61 23.23
N PHE A 53 7.12 -49.51 22.46
CA PHE A 53 5.97 -50.38 22.60
C PHE A 53 5.46 -50.75 21.21
N HIS A 54 5.66 -52.03 20.86
CA HIS A 54 4.97 -52.72 19.78
C HIS A 54 3.51 -52.88 20.17
N LEU A 55 2.57 -52.51 19.29
CA LEU A 55 1.36 -53.29 19.03
C LEU A 55 0.89 -53.00 17.59
N SER A 56 0.84 -54.05 16.79
CA SER A 56 0.22 -54.17 15.47
C SER A 56 -1.29 -54.46 15.60
N PRO A 57 -2.13 -54.05 14.64
CA PRO A 57 -3.49 -54.57 14.54
C PRO A 57 -3.78 -55.14 13.14
N THR A 58 -3.94 -56.46 13.07
CA THR A 58 -4.62 -57.27 12.03
C THR A 58 -4.48 -58.72 12.53
N GLU A 59 -5.44 -59.63 12.58
CA GLU A 59 -6.72 -59.90 11.92
C GLU A 59 -7.48 -60.81 12.91
N ALA A 60 -8.79 -60.59 13.14
CA ALA A 60 -9.85 -61.35 12.49
C ALA A 60 -9.62 -62.87 12.48
N ALA A 61 -10.42 -63.61 13.28
CA ALA A 61 -11.41 -64.56 12.77
C ALA A 61 -11.75 -65.66 13.79
N THR A 62 -13.06 -65.87 13.95
CA THR A 62 -13.73 -67.17 14.15
C THR A 62 -13.41 -68.00 15.40
N SER A 63 -14.41 -68.21 16.25
CA SER A 63 -15.22 -69.45 16.17
C SER A 63 -16.30 -69.52 17.26
N PHE A 64 -17.27 -70.36 16.96
CA PHE A 64 -18.57 -70.60 17.57
C PHE A 64 -18.53 -71.32 18.94
N LYS A 65 -19.51 -70.95 19.81
CA LYS A 65 -20.48 -71.85 20.51
C LYS A 65 -20.04 -72.74 21.70
N ARG A 66 -20.58 -72.44 22.90
CA ARG A 66 -21.26 -73.33 23.91
C ARG A 66 -21.55 -72.53 25.20
N VAL A 67 -22.81 -72.24 25.57
CA VAL A 67 -23.75 -73.01 26.44
C VAL A 67 -23.20 -73.35 27.85
N ASP A 68 -23.54 -72.50 28.83
CA ASP A 68 -24.09 -72.67 30.22
C ASP A 68 -23.70 -73.88 31.13
N PRO A 69 -23.95 -73.89 32.48
CA PRO A 69 -24.50 -72.87 33.43
C PRO A 69 -23.83 -72.79 34.84
N GLN A 70 -24.43 -71.96 35.74
CA GLN A 70 -24.39 -71.97 37.23
C GLN A 70 -23.08 -71.50 37.93
N ALA A 71 -23.07 -70.87 39.11
CA ALA A 71 -24.04 -70.23 40.02
C ALA A 71 -23.20 -69.52 41.11
N SER A 72 -23.74 -68.49 41.77
CA SER A 72 -23.62 -68.23 43.23
C SER A 72 -23.71 -66.74 43.59
N MET A 73 -24.91 -66.35 44.02
CA MET A 73 -25.25 -65.62 45.25
C MET A 73 -24.34 -64.52 45.83
N GLY A 74 -24.98 -63.39 46.16
CA GLY A 74 -24.54 -62.36 47.09
C GLY A 74 -24.23 -61.05 46.37
N GLY A 75 -25.06 -60.01 46.33
CA GLY A 75 -25.87 -59.48 47.42
C GLY A 75 -25.16 -58.26 48.00
N THR A 76 -25.38 -57.08 47.41
CA THR A 76 -25.46 -55.75 48.05
C THR A 76 -25.58 -54.71 46.93
N ASN A 77 -26.68 -53.96 46.93
CA ASN A 77 -26.91 -52.84 46.02
C ASN A 77 -26.04 -51.65 46.43
N PRO A 78 -25.30 -51.01 45.51
CA PRO A 78 -24.96 -49.60 45.64
C PRO A 78 -25.73 -48.76 44.62
N LEU A 79 -26.06 -47.54 45.06
CA LEU A 79 -26.86 -46.51 44.40
C LEU A 79 -26.55 -46.30 42.90
N PRO A 80 -27.54 -45.80 42.13
CA PRO A 80 -27.34 -45.48 40.72
C PRO A 80 -26.30 -44.35 40.59
N PRO A 81 -25.31 -44.47 39.68
CA PRO A 81 -24.37 -43.40 39.44
C PRO A 81 -25.12 -42.22 38.79
N GLU A 82 -25.00 -41.07 39.44
CA GLU A 82 -25.41 -39.79 38.90
C GLU A 82 -24.75 -39.60 37.53
N ARG A 83 -25.55 -39.68 36.47
CA ARG A 83 -25.12 -39.41 35.10
C ARG A 83 -24.72 -37.94 34.99
N THR A 84 -23.47 -37.63 35.29
CA THR A 84 -22.84 -36.39 34.87
C THR A 84 -22.89 -36.40 33.34
N LYS A 85 -23.77 -35.59 32.76
CA LYS A 85 -23.77 -35.29 31.32
C LYS A 85 -22.42 -34.64 31.00
N LEU A 86 -21.44 -35.45 30.60
CA LEU A 86 -20.27 -34.96 29.87
C LEU A 86 -20.81 -34.37 28.57
N GLN A 87 -20.89 -33.04 28.51
CA GLN A 87 -20.98 -32.38 27.23
C GLN A 87 -19.70 -32.71 26.46
N PRO A 88 -19.80 -33.26 25.24
CA PRO A 88 -18.63 -33.49 24.41
C PRO A 88 -18.15 -32.12 23.91
N ASN A 89 -17.26 -31.51 24.68
CA ASN A 89 -16.43 -30.42 24.16
C ASN A 89 -15.53 -31.02 23.09
N PHE A 90 -16.01 -31.02 21.85
CA PHE A 90 -15.26 -31.34 20.64
C PHE A 90 -14.20 -30.26 20.41
N VAL A 91 -13.19 -30.23 21.27
CA VAL A 91 -11.96 -29.48 21.04
C VAL A 91 -11.01 -30.45 20.38
N VAL A 92 -11.07 -30.55 19.05
CA VAL A 92 -10.07 -31.30 18.29
C VAL A 92 -8.79 -30.47 18.31
N PRO A 93 -7.70 -30.94 18.93
CA PRO A 93 -6.45 -30.20 18.91
C PRO A 93 -5.87 -30.28 17.49
N LEU A 94 -6.06 -29.22 16.71
CA LEU A 94 -5.38 -29.10 15.42
C LEU A 94 -3.88 -29.04 15.68
N SER A 95 -3.18 -30.08 15.23
CA SER A 95 -1.72 -30.09 15.15
C SER A 95 -1.23 -28.90 14.34
N GLY A 96 -0.17 -28.22 14.79
CA GLY A 96 0.42 -27.10 14.05
C GLY A 96 0.77 -27.45 12.61
N SER A 97 1.10 -28.72 12.34
CA SER A 97 1.33 -29.22 10.98
C SER A 97 0.07 -29.13 10.11
N THR A 98 -1.11 -29.46 10.66
CA THR A 98 -2.37 -29.43 9.89
C THR A 98 -2.76 -28.02 9.48
N ILE A 99 -2.49 -27.03 10.34
CA ILE A 99 -2.75 -25.61 10.05
C ILE A 99 -1.84 -25.12 8.92
N VAL A 100 -0.56 -25.48 8.95
CA VAL A 100 0.40 -25.10 7.90
C VAL A 100 0.03 -25.77 6.57
N THR A 101 -0.33 -27.05 6.58
CA THR A 101 -0.75 -27.76 5.36
C THR A 101 -2.02 -27.16 4.76
N LEU A 102 -3.03 -26.83 5.58
CA LEU A 102 -4.24 -26.15 5.13
C LEU A 102 -3.95 -24.77 4.53
N ALA A 103 -3.06 -23.99 5.14
CA ALA A 103 -2.66 -22.69 4.63
C ALA A 103 -1.96 -22.77 3.27
N ILE A 104 -1.07 -23.76 3.09
CA ILE A 104 -0.40 -24.01 1.81
C ILE A 104 -1.41 -24.42 0.74
N ILE A 105 -2.33 -25.34 1.05
CA ILE A 105 -3.38 -25.78 0.12
C ILE A 105 -4.26 -24.60 -0.28
N ALA A 106 -4.71 -23.79 0.68
CA ALA A 106 -5.53 -22.61 0.42
C ALA A 106 -4.79 -21.58 -0.45
N SER A 107 -3.50 -21.34 -0.19
CA SER A 107 -2.67 -20.44 -1.00
C SER A 107 -2.48 -20.94 -2.43
N ILE A 108 -2.20 -22.24 -2.61
CA ILE A 108 -2.05 -22.84 -3.94
C ILE A 108 -3.39 -22.77 -4.70
N PHE A 109 -4.50 -23.10 -4.04
CA PHE A 109 -5.82 -23.05 -4.65
C PHE A 109 -6.20 -21.61 -5.06
N PHE A 110 -5.88 -20.63 -4.21
CA PHE A 110 -6.06 -19.22 -4.52
C PHE A 110 -5.23 -18.79 -5.74
N VAL A 111 -3.93 -19.08 -5.75
CA VAL A 111 -3.04 -18.74 -6.88
C VAL A 111 -3.52 -19.39 -8.16
N ILE A 112 -3.87 -20.69 -8.13
CA ILE A 112 -4.39 -21.40 -9.31
C ILE A 112 -5.71 -20.78 -9.77
N SER A 113 -6.63 -20.48 -8.87
CA SER A 113 -7.93 -19.88 -9.24
C SER A 113 -7.74 -18.51 -9.91
N VAL A 114 -6.84 -17.68 -9.37
CA VAL A 114 -6.48 -16.39 -9.97
C VAL A 114 -5.81 -16.58 -11.33
N SER A 115 -4.85 -17.51 -11.45
CA SER A 115 -4.18 -17.80 -12.73
C SER A 115 -5.14 -18.36 -13.80
N LEU A 116 -6.11 -19.19 -13.41
CA LEU A 116 -7.13 -19.73 -14.31
C LEU A 116 -8.14 -18.66 -14.76
N ALA A 117 -8.40 -17.63 -13.95
CA ALA A 117 -9.25 -16.51 -14.36
C ALA A 117 -8.65 -15.72 -15.55
N PHE A 118 -7.34 -15.76 -15.74
CA PHE A 118 -6.66 -15.12 -16.88
C PHE A 118 -6.61 -16.01 -18.14
N LEU A 119 -6.92 -17.30 -18.05
CA LEU A 119 -6.85 -18.26 -19.17
C LEU A 119 -7.97 -18.12 -20.22
N GLY A 120 -8.88 -17.15 -20.06
CA GLY A 120 -9.91 -16.79 -21.02
C GLY A 120 -9.83 -15.35 -21.55
N ALA A 121 -8.88 -14.54 -21.08
CA ALA A 121 -8.74 -13.13 -21.48
C ALA A 121 -8.15 -12.94 -22.89
N HIS A 122 -8.00 -14.02 -23.65
CA HIS A 122 -7.39 -14.02 -24.97
C HIS A 122 -8.25 -14.79 -25.98
N ILE A 123 -9.50 -14.32 -26.13
CA ILE A 123 -10.31 -14.67 -27.31
C ILE A 123 -10.70 -13.34 -27.95
N GLU A 124 -9.86 -12.96 -28.92
CA GLU A 124 -10.05 -11.90 -29.90
C GLU A 124 -11.21 -12.24 -30.85
N ASP A 125 -12.42 -12.50 -30.33
CA ASP A 125 -13.56 -12.21 -31.18
C ASP A 125 -13.53 -10.68 -31.34
N PRO A 126 -13.51 -10.16 -32.58
CA PRO A 126 -13.50 -8.71 -32.79
C PRO A 126 -14.82 -8.18 -32.22
N TYR A 127 -14.76 -7.73 -30.96
CA TYR A 127 -15.89 -7.27 -30.16
C TYR A 127 -16.77 -6.28 -30.93
N TYR A 128 -16.16 -5.56 -31.86
CA TYR A 128 -16.76 -4.53 -32.70
C TYR A 128 -17.40 -5.03 -33.99
N LYS A 129 -17.01 -6.22 -34.49
CA LYS A 129 -17.41 -6.73 -35.80
C LYS A 129 -18.92 -6.84 -35.92
N ASP A 130 -19.57 -7.48 -34.96
CA ASP A 130 -21.02 -7.73 -35.02
C ASP A 130 -21.81 -6.41 -35.00
N SER A 131 -21.35 -5.43 -34.22
CA SER A 131 -21.96 -4.09 -34.17
C SER A 131 -21.81 -3.36 -35.50
N LEU A 132 -20.61 -3.38 -36.08
CA LEU A 132 -20.30 -2.74 -37.37
C LEU A 132 -21.03 -3.41 -38.55
N ASP A 133 -21.00 -4.74 -38.60
CA ASP A 133 -21.68 -5.52 -39.66
C ASP A 133 -23.20 -5.29 -39.59
N LYS A 134 -23.78 -5.21 -38.38
CA LYS A 134 -25.20 -4.85 -38.21
C LYS A 134 -25.52 -3.46 -38.73
N VAL A 135 -24.68 -2.46 -38.45
CA VAL A 135 -24.89 -1.09 -38.98
C VAL A 135 -24.80 -1.08 -40.49
N ALA A 136 -23.84 -1.81 -41.08
CA ALA A 136 -23.71 -1.92 -42.53
C ALA A 136 -24.97 -2.54 -43.19
N GLU A 137 -25.65 -3.46 -42.49
CA GLU A 137 -26.87 -4.10 -42.98
C GLU A 137 -28.12 -3.23 -42.77
N THR A 138 -28.28 -2.60 -41.61
CA THR A 138 -29.53 -1.90 -41.25
C THR A 138 -29.55 -0.42 -41.63
N SER A 139 -28.40 0.26 -41.55
CA SER A 139 -28.31 1.71 -41.61
C SER A 139 -26.90 2.14 -42.05
N PRO A 140 -26.54 1.96 -43.33
CA PRO A 140 -25.21 2.31 -43.84
C PRO A 140 -24.97 3.83 -43.73
N GLY A 141 -23.75 4.22 -43.41
CA GLY A 141 -23.34 5.62 -43.23
C GLY A 141 -22.15 5.78 -42.29
N ILE A 142 -22.00 6.98 -41.72
CA ILE A 142 -20.88 7.34 -40.83
C ILE A 142 -21.11 6.78 -39.42
N VAL A 143 -20.07 6.22 -38.83
CA VAL A 143 -20.06 5.64 -37.48
C VAL A 143 -18.92 6.27 -36.70
N LEU A 144 -19.18 6.73 -35.48
CA LEU A 144 -18.12 7.12 -34.54
C LEU A 144 -18.02 6.06 -33.44
N PHE A 145 -16.80 5.58 -33.26
CA PHE A 145 -16.52 4.46 -32.38
C PHE A 145 -15.50 4.85 -31.30
N GLY A 146 -15.89 4.85 -30.02
CA GLY A 146 -14.96 5.11 -28.92
C GLY A 146 -14.10 3.88 -28.62
N GLU A 147 -12.90 3.81 -29.23
CA GLU A 147 -11.97 2.68 -29.09
C GLU A 147 -11.33 2.57 -27.71
N SER A 148 -11.15 3.71 -27.04
CA SER A 148 -10.52 3.79 -25.74
C SER A 148 -11.28 4.80 -24.91
N VAL A 149 -11.51 4.45 -23.66
CA VAL A 149 -12.16 5.30 -22.67
C VAL A 149 -11.25 5.35 -21.46
N ASP A 150 -10.69 6.52 -21.19
CA ASP A 150 -9.88 6.78 -19.99
C ASP A 150 -10.75 7.52 -18.98
N VAL A 151 -10.88 6.98 -17.78
CA VAL A 151 -11.72 7.54 -16.72
C VAL A 151 -10.80 7.99 -15.60
N ASP A 152 -10.69 9.29 -15.42
CA ASP A 152 -10.02 9.86 -14.25
C ASP A 152 -11.05 10.05 -13.14
N VAL A 153 -10.77 9.42 -12.00
CA VAL A 153 -11.62 9.46 -10.81
C VAL A 153 -11.24 10.63 -9.90
N ASP A 154 -9.95 10.97 -9.88
CA ASP A 154 -9.40 12.03 -9.03
C ASP A 154 -9.81 13.39 -9.59
N GLU A 155 -9.73 13.54 -10.91
CA GLU A 155 -10.39 14.60 -11.65
C GLU A 155 -11.58 13.98 -12.41
N PRO A 156 -12.84 14.15 -11.93
CA PRO A 156 -14.00 13.41 -12.43
C PRO A 156 -14.29 13.75 -13.89
N SER A 157 -13.58 13.07 -14.77
CA SER A 157 -13.47 13.36 -16.18
C SER A 157 -13.27 12.06 -16.95
N ILE A 158 -13.67 12.10 -18.21
CA ILE A 158 -13.60 10.96 -19.10
C ILE A 158 -13.09 11.43 -20.47
N THR A 159 -12.02 10.80 -20.92
CA THR A 159 -11.44 11.03 -22.25
C THR A 159 -11.84 9.87 -23.15
N ILE A 160 -12.50 10.18 -24.25
CA ILE A 160 -12.92 9.19 -25.23
C ILE A 160 -12.11 9.37 -26.50
N ARG A 161 -11.41 8.32 -26.93
CA ARG A 161 -10.75 8.27 -28.23
C ARG A 161 -11.71 7.72 -29.28
N TRP A 162 -12.17 8.59 -30.15
CA TRP A 162 -13.09 8.27 -31.23
C TRP A 162 -12.35 7.88 -32.49
N SER A 163 -12.79 6.81 -33.14
CA SER A 163 -12.47 6.43 -34.51
C SER A 163 -13.58 6.83 -35.45
N ILE A 164 -13.20 7.46 -36.55
CA ILE A 164 -14.10 7.92 -37.61
C ILE A 164 -14.19 6.82 -38.66
N LEU A 165 -15.35 6.16 -38.74
CA LEU A 165 -15.58 5.01 -39.59
C LEU A 165 -16.77 5.26 -40.52
N ALA A 166 -16.86 4.47 -41.58
CA ALA A 166 -18.02 4.39 -42.44
C ALA A 166 -18.37 2.92 -42.73
N CYS A 167 -19.67 2.65 -42.85
CA CYS A 167 -20.20 1.33 -43.17
C CYS A 167 -21.09 1.41 -44.41
N GLY A 168 -20.93 0.45 -45.32
CA GLY A 168 -21.63 0.42 -46.61
C GLY A 168 -20.78 0.92 -47.77
N GLN A 169 -20.98 0.33 -48.95
CA GLN A 169 -20.06 0.48 -50.09
C GLN A 169 -19.94 1.93 -50.59
N ASP A 170 -21.01 2.72 -50.50
CA ASP A 170 -21.02 4.11 -51.00
C ASP A 170 -20.30 5.09 -50.07
N PHE A 171 -20.20 4.75 -48.78
CA PHE A 171 -19.61 5.60 -47.75
C PHE A 171 -18.16 5.24 -47.43
N VAL A 172 -17.71 4.05 -47.85
CA VAL A 172 -16.37 3.55 -47.56
C VAL A 172 -15.38 3.98 -48.64
N LEU A 173 -14.26 4.52 -48.19
CA LEU A 173 -13.12 4.87 -49.01
C LEU A 173 -12.53 3.58 -49.62
N PRO A 174 -12.34 3.50 -50.94
CA PRO A 174 -11.79 2.31 -51.58
C PRO A 174 -10.44 1.91 -50.97
N GLU A 175 -10.23 0.59 -50.84
CA GLU A 175 -9.02 -0.02 -50.27
C GLU A 175 -8.79 0.29 -48.78
N SER A 176 -9.84 0.63 -48.03
CA SER A 176 -9.79 0.88 -46.59
C SER A 176 -10.66 -0.06 -45.74
N THR A 177 -11.27 -1.08 -46.35
CA THR A 177 -12.11 -2.08 -45.66
C THR A 177 -11.30 -2.98 -44.72
N GLY A 178 -11.97 -3.64 -43.77
CA GLY A 178 -11.32 -4.57 -42.84
C GLY A 178 -11.01 -3.97 -41.47
N VAL A 179 -11.49 -2.75 -41.20
CA VAL A 179 -11.26 -2.05 -39.94
C VAL A 179 -12.07 -2.72 -38.83
N HIS A 180 -11.43 -3.00 -37.69
CA HIS A 180 -12.00 -3.75 -36.56
C HIS A 180 -12.59 -5.13 -36.92
N GLY A 181 -12.08 -5.79 -37.96
CA GLY A 181 -12.52 -7.14 -38.35
C GLY A 181 -13.83 -7.22 -39.13
N SER A 182 -14.47 -6.07 -39.40
CA SER A 182 -15.58 -5.95 -40.35
C SER A 182 -15.05 -5.79 -41.77
N ASN A 183 -15.58 -6.59 -42.71
CA ASN A 183 -15.21 -6.51 -44.12
C ASN A 183 -16.04 -5.48 -44.91
N VAL A 184 -17.11 -4.95 -44.30
CA VAL A 184 -18.08 -4.05 -44.96
C VAL A 184 -17.90 -2.60 -44.50
N CYS A 185 -17.19 -2.40 -43.39
CA CYS A 185 -16.84 -1.08 -42.88
C CYS A 185 -15.36 -0.76 -43.11
N GLY A 186 -15.07 0.54 -43.19
CA GLY A 186 -13.74 1.09 -43.45
C GLY A 186 -13.66 2.57 -43.11
N LEU A 187 -12.74 3.28 -43.75
CA LEU A 187 -12.60 4.73 -43.59
C LEU A 187 -13.67 5.48 -44.42
N PRO A 188 -14.16 6.65 -44.02
CA PRO A 188 -15.12 7.43 -44.81
C PRO A 188 -14.56 7.91 -46.16
N SER A 189 -15.39 7.90 -47.20
CA SER A 189 -15.04 8.40 -48.55
C SER A 189 -15.15 9.92 -48.70
N SER A 190 -15.88 10.58 -47.81
CA SER A 190 -16.11 12.03 -47.79
C SER A 190 -15.31 12.75 -46.71
N THR A 191 -15.08 14.05 -46.90
CA THR A 191 -14.54 14.94 -45.88
C THR A 191 -15.54 15.15 -44.75
N LEU A 192 -15.06 15.23 -43.50
CA LEU A 192 -15.91 15.39 -42.33
C LEU A 192 -15.31 16.39 -41.33
N LYS A 193 -16.17 17.21 -40.74
CA LYS A 193 -15.90 18.01 -39.54
C LYS A 193 -16.83 17.53 -38.45
N ILE A 194 -16.27 17.11 -37.32
CA ILE A 194 -17.02 16.55 -36.19
C ILE A 194 -17.04 17.59 -35.08
N PHE A 195 -18.23 17.87 -34.57
CA PHE A 195 -18.44 18.75 -33.43
C PHE A 195 -18.94 17.92 -32.26
N VAL A 196 -18.41 18.24 -31.09
CA VAL A 196 -18.77 17.62 -29.81
C VAL A 196 -19.42 18.70 -28.94
N ASP A 197 -20.53 18.37 -28.31
CA ASP A 197 -21.33 19.22 -27.41
C ASP A 197 -21.68 20.60 -27.98
N ASN A 198 -21.93 20.64 -29.29
CA ASN A 198 -22.26 21.84 -30.04
C ASN A 198 -21.21 22.96 -29.92
N ALA A 199 -19.93 22.61 -29.79
CA ALA A 199 -18.83 23.56 -29.87
C ALA A 199 -18.85 24.36 -31.19
N ASP A 200 -18.33 25.58 -31.14
CA ASP A 200 -18.21 26.47 -32.31
C ASP A 200 -17.15 25.97 -33.31
N GLU A 201 -16.09 25.36 -32.80
CA GLU A 201 -15.00 24.79 -33.58
C GLU A 201 -15.11 23.25 -33.63
N PRO A 202 -14.73 22.62 -34.77
CA PRO A 202 -14.76 21.17 -34.87
C PRO A 202 -13.69 20.55 -33.97
N ALA A 203 -14.08 19.52 -33.21
CA ALA A 203 -13.16 18.71 -32.43
C ALA A 203 -12.22 17.90 -33.34
N ALA A 204 -12.68 17.53 -34.54
CA ALA A 204 -11.88 16.81 -35.51
C ALA A 204 -12.21 17.19 -36.94
N ILE A 205 -11.19 17.13 -37.79
CA ILE A 205 -11.30 17.33 -39.24
C ILE A 205 -10.70 16.10 -39.91
N TYR A 206 -11.51 15.41 -40.70
CA TYR A 206 -11.13 14.23 -41.46
C TYR A 206 -11.08 14.55 -42.95
N ASP A 207 -9.95 14.22 -43.59
CA ASP A 207 -9.76 14.36 -45.02
C ASP A 207 -9.22 13.05 -45.64
N PRO A 208 -10.02 12.34 -46.47
CA PRO A 208 -9.61 11.07 -47.08
C PRO A 208 -8.45 11.21 -48.08
N SER A 209 -8.19 12.41 -48.59
CA SER A 209 -7.09 12.68 -49.53
C SER A 209 -5.71 12.63 -48.86
N THR A 210 -5.67 12.86 -47.55
CA THR A 210 -4.43 12.85 -46.75
C THR A 210 -3.99 11.44 -46.34
N ILE A 211 -4.87 10.44 -46.45
CA ILE A 211 -4.62 9.07 -46.00
C ILE A 211 -3.63 8.37 -46.95
N PRO A 212 -2.46 7.94 -46.47
CA PRO A 212 -1.43 7.37 -47.33
C PRO A 212 -1.78 5.96 -47.80
N VAL A 213 -1.43 5.68 -49.05
CA VAL A 213 -1.60 4.38 -49.70
C VAL A 213 -0.31 3.58 -49.60
N HIS A 214 -0.41 2.31 -49.22
CA HIS A 214 0.73 1.42 -49.17
C HIS A 214 1.14 1.00 -50.59
N LYS A 215 2.38 1.32 -50.98
CA LYS A 215 2.89 1.15 -52.36
C LYS A 215 2.78 -0.27 -52.93
N LYS A 216 2.86 -1.31 -52.10
CA LYS A 216 2.87 -2.71 -52.56
C LYS A 216 1.49 -3.36 -52.62
N THR A 217 0.60 -2.99 -51.69
CA THR A 217 -0.71 -3.65 -51.54
C THR A 217 -1.85 -2.80 -52.05
N GLY A 218 -1.65 -1.50 -52.30
CA GLY A 218 -2.74 -0.59 -52.65
C GLY A 218 -3.67 -0.25 -51.49
N HIS A 219 -3.55 -0.96 -50.36
CA HIS A 219 -4.33 -0.68 -49.15
C HIS A 219 -3.97 0.65 -48.52
N ARG A 220 -4.99 1.36 -48.06
CA ARG A 220 -4.84 2.59 -47.27
C ARG A 220 -4.37 2.24 -45.87
N ARG A 221 -3.40 3.00 -45.37
CA ARG A 221 -2.95 2.85 -43.97
C ARG A 221 -3.82 3.71 -43.08
N SER A 222 -4.51 3.07 -42.16
CA SER A 222 -5.17 3.75 -41.05
C SER A 222 -4.10 4.26 -40.08
N ILE A 223 -3.77 5.56 -40.19
CA ILE A 223 -2.89 6.24 -39.23
C ILE A 223 -3.79 6.83 -38.16
N GLN A 224 -3.65 6.37 -36.92
CA GLN A 224 -4.51 6.76 -35.79
C GLN A 224 -4.71 8.28 -35.71
N ASN A 225 -3.65 9.07 -35.76
CA ASN A 225 -3.73 10.53 -35.68
C ASN A 225 -4.45 11.23 -36.86
N LEU A 226 -4.78 10.53 -37.94
CA LEU A 226 -5.53 11.08 -39.09
C LEU A 226 -7.00 10.64 -39.13
N VAL A 227 -7.34 9.60 -38.36
CA VAL A 227 -8.66 8.93 -38.40
C VAL A 227 -9.30 8.84 -37.03
N GLN A 228 -8.59 9.30 -36.00
CA GLN A 228 -9.00 9.31 -34.60
C GLN A 228 -8.85 10.71 -34.01
N PHE A 229 -9.67 11.00 -33.02
CA PHE A 229 -9.58 12.21 -32.21
C PHE A 229 -10.00 11.90 -30.78
N ASP A 230 -9.51 12.72 -29.85
CA ASP A 230 -9.83 12.60 -28.43
C ASP A 230 -10.84 13.69 -28.04
N SER A 231 -11.80 13.37 -27.17
CA SER A 231 -12.72 14.33 -26.56
C SER A 231 -12.75 14.15 -25.06
N ASP A 232 -12.62 15.25 -24.32
CA ASP A 232 -12.61 15.27 -22.86
C ASP A 232 -13.95 15.79 -22.33
N HIS A 233 -14.51 15.08 -21.35
CA HIS A 233 -15.81 15.39 -20.76
C HIS A 233 -15.73 15.38 -19.25
N VAL A 234 -16.55 16.22 -18.60
CA VAL A 234 -16.72 16.20 -17.14
C VAL A 234 -17.83 15.21 -16.78
N LEU A 235 -17.53 14.31 -15.86
CA LEU A 235 -18.48 13.30 -15.40
C LEU A 235 -19.46 13.87 -14.38
N ASP A 236 -20.69 13.35 -14.40
CA ASP A 236 -21.63 13.57 -13.32
C ASP A 236 -21.26 12.72 -12.09
N VAL A 237 -21.03 13.39 -10.96
CA VAL A 237 -20.46 12.83 -9.72
C VAL A 237 -21.49 12.59 -8.61
N HIS A 238 -22.80 12.63 -8.89
CA HIS A 238 -23.83 12.47 -7.86
C HIS A 238 -23.61 11.22 -6.96
N ASN A 239 -23.15 10.10 -7.54
CA ASN A 239 -22.91 8.84 -6.82
C ASN A 239 -21.43 8.52 -6.60
N ALA A 240 -20.50 9.45 -6.88
CA ALA A 240 -19.05 9.20 -6.82
C ALA A 240 -18.54 8.83 -5.40
N ARG A 241 -19.29 9.18 -4.35
CA ARG A 241 -18.89 8.94 -2.94
C ARG A 241 -19.07 7.49 -2.47
N LEU A 242 -19.72 6.65 -3.27
CA LEU A 242 -20.18 5.32 -2.87
C LEU A 242 -19.16 4.19 -3.15
N TYR A 243 -17.88 4.52 -3.37
CA TYR A 243 -16.84 3.52 -3.67
C TYR A 243 -16.93 2.28 -2.75
N PRO A 244 -16.90 1.05 -3.32
CA PRO A 244 -16.67 0.71 -4.74
C PRO A 244 -17.96 0.59 -5.59
N PHE A 245 -19.08 1.06 -5.07
CA PHE A 245 -20.38 1.10 -5.76
C PHE A 245 -20.67 2.47 -6.38
N ASP A 246 -19.64 3.28 -6.55
CA ASP A 246 -19.67 4.51 -7.31
C ASP A 246 -20.09 4.25 -8.76
N SER A 247 -20.84 5.21 -9.28
CA SER A 247 -21.32 5.24 -10.65
C SER A 247 -21.23 6.68 -11.16
N TYR A 248 -20.87 6.83 -12.43
CA TYR A 248 -20.78 8.10 -13.11
C TYR A 248 -21.66 8.08 -14.35
N LEU A 249 -22.17 9.24 -14.71
CA LEU A 249 -22.98 9.43 -15.91
C LEU A 249 -22.35 10.52 -16.77
N LEU A 250 -22.36 10.32 -18.07
CA LEU A 250 -22.05 11.33 -19.08
C LEU A 250 -23.15 11.28 -20.13
N THR A 251 -23.61 12.46 -20.55
CA THR A 251 -24.39 12.64 -21.76
C THR A 251 -23.62 13.62 -22.64
N SER A 252 -23.32 13.22 -23.87
CA SER A 252 -22.63 14.07 -24.86
C SER A 252 -23.36 14.02 -26.20
N THR A 253 -23.25 15.10 -26.98
CA THR A 253 -23.89 15.24 -28.28
C THR A 253 -22.84 15.38 -29.38
N LEU A 254 -22.93 14.56 -30.42
CA LEU A 254 -22.03 14.61 -31.57
C LEU A 254 -22.82 14.96 -32.84
N ARG A 255 -22.21 15.78 -33.70
CA ARG A 255 -22.72 16.07 -35.05
C ARG A 255 -21.58 16.09 -36.05
N ALA A 256 -21.87 15.70 -37.29
CA ALA A 256 -20.94 15.75 -38.39
C ALA A 256 -21.46 16.64 -39.52
N VAL A 257 -20.55 17.38 -40.15
CA VAL A 257 -20.83 18.15 -41.36
C VAL A 257 -19.71 17.92 -42.38
N ASP A 258 -20.00 18.12 -43.65
CA ASP A 258 -19.00 18.15 -44.71
C ASP A 258 -18.28 19.52 -44.75
N PHE A 259 -17.21 19.64 -45.55
CA PHE A 259 -16.49 20.90 -45.77
C PHE A 259 -17.33 21.97 -46.45
N SER A 260 -18.37 21.57 -47.18
CA SER A 260 -19.44 22.43 -47.70
C SER A 260 -20.44 22.90 -46.63
N ASN A 261 -20.24 22.52 -45.36
CA ASN A 261 -21.11 22.77 -44.21
C ASN A 261 -22.52 22.16 -44.33
N THR A 262 -22.69 21.13 -45.18
CA THR A 262 -23.90 20.31 -45.20
C THR A 262 -23.85 19.26 -44.11
N SER A 263 -24.96 19.03 -43.38
CA SER A 263 -24.99 18.04 -42.31
C SER A 263 -24.91 16.61 -42.84
N VAL A 264 -24.08 15.79 -42.19
CA VAL A 264 -23.90 14.37 -42.50
C VAL A 264 -24.39 13.56 -41.30
N PRO A 265 -25.39 12.67 -41.47
CA PRO A 265 -25.95 11.92 -40.34
C PRO A 265 -24.95 10.88 -39.82
N ILE A 266 -24.80 10.82 -38.51
CA ILE A 266 -24.09 9.75 -37.81
C ILE A 266 -25.10 8.61 -37.55
N GLN A 267 -24.79 7.40 -38.03
CA GLN A 267 -25.68 6.24 -37.97
C GLN A 267 -25.51 5.39 -36.72
N LYS A 268 -24.37 5.51 -36.05
CA LYS A 268 -24.07 4.80 -34.80
C LYS A 268 -23.05 5.57 -33.97
N LEU A 269 -23.35 5.73 -32.68
CA LEU A 269 -22.41 6.07 -31.63
C LEU A 269 -22.30 4.89 -30.66
N THR A 270 -21.08 4.50 -30.31
CA THR A 270 -20.85 3.45 -29.30
C THR A 270 -19.40 3.52 -28.84
N THR A 271 -19.10 2.98 -27.66
CA THR A 271 -17.74 2.83 -27.15
C THR A 271 -17.46 1.37 -26.79
N VAL A 272 -16.22 1.08 -26.44
CA VAL A 272 -15.85 -0.12 -25.71
C VAL A 272 -16.63 -0.24 -24.39
N ASP A 273 -17.01 -1.47 -24.02
CA ASP A 273 -17.87 -1.81 -22.88
C ASP A 273 -17.11 -2.18 -21.61
N ILE A 274 -15.88 -2.69 -21.74
CA ILE A 274 -15.05 -3.14 -20.62
C ILE A 274 -13.67 -2.51 -20.73
N MET A 275 -13.29 -1.73 -19.72
CA MET A 275 -11.94 -1.24 -19.48
C MET A 275 -11.31 -1.97 -18.29
N SER A 276 -10.02 -1.74 -18.02
CA SER A 276 -9.30 -2.46 -16.95
C SER A 276 -9.95 -2.34 -15.57
N SER A 277 -10.62 -1.22 -15.32
CA SER A 277 -11.09 -0.80 -13.99
C SER A 277 -12.55 -0.36 -13.96
N PHE A 278 -13.21 -0.30 -15.12
CA PHE A 278 -14.57 0.20 -15.28
C PHE A 278 -15.32 -0.61 -16.35
N ASP A 279 -16.59 -0.86 -16.07
CA ASP A 279 -17.59 -1.27 -17.04
C ASP A 279 -18.24 0.02 -17.58
N ILE A 280 -18.34 0.11 -18.91
CA ILE A 280 -18.84 1.26 -19.66
C ILE A 280 -20.12 0.85 -20.38
N GLY A 281 -21.27 1.30 -19.89
CA GLY A 281 -22.56 1.08 -20.54
C GLY A 281 -22.91 2.25 -21.44
N THR A 282 -23.00 2.03 -22.76
CA THR A 282 -23.41 3.08 -23.70
C THR A 282 -24.81 2.91 -24.22
N ALA A 283 -25.59 3.99 -24.26
CA ALA A 283 -26.83 4.09 -25.03
C ALA A 283 -26.67 5.15 -26.13
N ASP A 284 -27.16 4.82 -27.31
CA ASP A 284 -27.07 5.62 -28.53
C ASP A 284 -28.46 6.15 -28.86
N VAL A 285 -28.60 7.47 -28.93
CA VAL A 285 -29.88 8.15 -29.10
C VAL A 285 -29.80 9.09 -30.30
N GLU A 286 -30.67 8.90 -31.28
CA GLU A 286 -30.78 9.84 -32.39
C GLU A 286 -31.42 11.14 -31.90
N SER A 287 -30.74 12.27 -32.16
CA SER A 287 -31.15 13.60 -31.70
C SER A 287 -31.10 14.60 -32.85
N PHE A 288 -31.54 15.84 -32.58
CA PHE A 288 -31.40 16.92 -33.54
C PHE A 288 -31.19 18.23 -32.80
N SER A 289 -30.38 19.12 -33.39
CA SER A 289 -30.21 20.48 -32.91
C SER A 289 -30.87 21.46 -33.87
N ASN A 290 -31.61 22.42 -33.31
CA ASN A 290 -32.21 23.49 -34.07
C ASN A 290 -31.22 24.65 -34.13
N ALA A 291 -30.82 25.05 -35.34
CA ALA A 291 -30.11 26.31 -35.52
C ALA A 291 -31.02 27.50 -35.22
N THR A 292 -30.42 28.66 -34.96
CA THR A 292 -31.12 29.95 -34.83
C THR A 292 -31.99 30.26 -36.05
N ASP A 293 -31.58 29.75 -37.22
CA ASP A 293 -32.23 29.98 -38.51
C ASP A 293 -33.41 29.02 -38.75
N GLY A 294 -33.74 28.16 -37.77
CA GLY A 294 -34.79 27.16 -37.86
C GLY A 294 -34.41 25.91 -38.66
N THR A 295 -33.17 25.82 -39.15
CA THR A 295 -32.65 24.62 -39.81
C THR A 295 -32.38 23.53 -38.80
N ILE A 296 -32.84 22.32 -39.10
CA ILE A 296 -32.63 21.14 -38.26
C ILE A 296 -31.31 20.50 -38.68
N HIS A 297 -30.39 20.38 -37.73
CA HIS A 297 -29.15 19.64 -37.90
C HIS A 297 -29.27 18.27 -37.22
N PRO A 298 -29.13 17.16 -37.94
CA PRO A 298 -29.09 15.84 -37.33
C PRO A 298 -27.89 15.76 -36.38
N SER A 299 -28.14 15.28 -35.18
CA SER A 299 -27.13 15.00 -34.17
C SER A 299 -27.38 13.61 -33.57
N ARG A 300 -26.44 13.13 -32.80
CA ARG A 300 -26.56 11.88 -32.06
C ARG A 300 -26.06 12.11 -30.66
N ASP A 301 -26.84 11.71 -29.68
CA ASP A 301 -26.47 11.78 -28.29
C ASP A 301 -25.97 10.40 -27.85
N ILE A 302 -24.96 10.41 -26.99
CA ILE A 302 -24.46 9.21 -26.33
C ILE A 302 -24.58 9.39 -24.82
N ASP A 303 -25.27 8.44 -24.20
CA ASP A 303 -25.33 8.31 -22.74
C ASP A 303 -24.37 7.23 -22.30
N ILE A 304 -23.39 7.59 -21.48
CA ILE A 304 -22.34 6.71 -20.99
C ILE A 304 -22.51 6.55 -19.48
N HIS A 305 -22.72 5.31 -19.05
CA HIS A 305 -22.82 4.90 -17.67
C HIS A 305 -21.52 4.19 -17.29
N VAL A 306 -20.76 4.79 -16.38
CA VAL A 306 -19.49 4.25 -15.91
C VAL A 306 -19.69 3.64 -14.53
N GLY A 307 -19.28 2.40 -14.33
CA GLY A 307 -19.32 1.75 -13.02
C GLY A 307 -18.17 0.78 -12.83
N ARG A 308 -17.84 0.45 -11.57
CA ARG A 308 -16.76 -0.51 -11.32
C ARG A 308 -17.17 -1.96 -11.64
N PRO A 309 -16.26 -2.77 -12.22
CA PRO A 309 -16.52 -4.17 -12.48
C PRO A 309 -16.72 -4.95 -11.19
N GLY A 310 -17.48 -6.04 -11.28
CA GLY A 310 -17.75 -6.92 -10.14
C GLY A 310 -16.48 -7.46 -9.46
N SER A 311 -15.41 -7.67 -10.23
CA SER A 311 -14.10 -8.09 -9.74
C SER A 311 -13.44 -7.04 -8.83
N ALA A 312 -13.38 -5.78 -9.26
CA ALA A 312 -12.82 -4.68 -8.48
C ALA A 312 -13.60 -4.47 -7.17
N ARG A 313 -14.94 -4.52 -7.25
CA ARG A 313 -15.83 -4.46 -6.09
C ARG A 313 -15.54 -5.57 -5.08
N PHE A 314 -15.40 -6.80 -5.56
CA PHE A 314 -15.09 -7.96 -4.71
C PHE A 314 -13.75 -7.78 -3.98
N PHE A 315 -12.68 -7.39 -4.70
CA PHE A 315 -11.37 -7.18 -4.09
C PHE A 315 -11.37 -6.05 -3.05
N ALA A 316 -12.02 -4.92 -3.34
CA ALA A 316 -12.14 -3.82 -2.39
C ALA A 316 -12.88 -4.24 -1.11
N LEU A 317 -14.01 -4.95 -1.24
CA LEU A 317 -14.78 -5.46 -0.09
C LEU A 317 -14.02 -6.52 0.71
N PHE A 318 -13.25 -7.37 0.02
CA PHE A 318 -12.42 -8.38 0.67
C PHE A 318 -11.30 -7.75 1.50
N LEU A 319 -10.59 -6.76 0.94
CA LEU A 319 -9.58 -5.98 1.66
C LEU A 319 -10.20 -5.22 2.83
N PHE A 320 -11.39 -4.63 2.65
CA PHE A 320 -12.15 -4.00 3.72
C PHE A 320 -12.47 -4.96 4.87
N ALA A 321 -12.91 -6.18 4.56
CA ALA A 321 -13.19 -7.22 5.56
C ALA A 321 -11.91 -7.65 6.30
N ILE A 322 -10.79 -7.85 5.58
CA ILE A 322 -9.49 -8.17 6.20
C ILE A 322 -9.06 -7.08 7.16
N SER A 323 -9.16 -5.81 6.75
CA SER A 323 -8.81 -4.67 7.60
C SER A 323 -9.60 -4.68 8.90
N TRP A 324 -10.91 -4.96 8.84
CA TRP A 324 -11.72 -5.13 10.05
C TRP A 324 -11.29 -6.30 10.93
N VAL A 325 -10.97 -7.46 10.34
CA VAL A 325 -10.46 -8.61 11.11
C VAL A 325 -9.16 -8.25 11.83
N LEU A 326 -8.24 -7.57 11.15
CA LEU A 326 -6.98 -7.09 11.74
C LEU A 326 -7.25 -6.10 12.89
N THR A 327 -8.19 -5.17 12.73
CA THR A 327 -8.61 -4.27 13.80
C THR A 327 -9.11 -5.04 15.02
N HIS A 328 -9.99 -6.03 14.84
CA HIS A 328 -10.48 -6.86 15.95
C HIS A 328 -9.35 -7.66 16.63
N ILE A 329 -8.36 -8.13 15.88
CA ILE A 329 -7.16 -8.79 16.45
C ILE A 329 -6.41 -7.84 17.39
N THR A 330 -6.28 -6.55 17.07
CA THR A 330 -5.63 -5.60 17.99
C THR A 330 -6.39 -5.42 19.30
N VAL A 331 -7.72 -5.44 19.27
CA VAL A 331 -8.57 -5.42 20.47
C VAL A 331 -8.36 -6.72 21.27
N GLY A 332 -8.33 -7.87 20.59
CA GLY A 332 -8.00 -9.16 21.20
C GLY A 332 -6.64 -9.15 21.89
N HIS A 333 -5.61 -8.53 21.29
CA HIS A 333 -4.29 -8.35 21.91
C HIS A 333 -4.35 -7.55 23.20
N VAL A 334 -5.15 -6.47 23.28
CA VAL A 334 -5.35 -5.70 24.51
C VAL A 334 -5.97 -6.59 25.60
N ILE A 335 -7.00 -7.36 25.26
CA ILE A 335 -7.69 -8.25 26.21
C ILE A 335 -6.75 -9.35 26.73
N LEU A 336 -5.98 -9.99 25.83
CA LEU A 336 -5.01 -11.02 26.20
C LEU A 336 -3.86 -10.44 27.03
N ALA A 337 -3.34 -9.27 26.67
CA ALA A 337 -2.31 -8.57 27.41
C ALA A 337 -2.69 -8.33 28.87
N ARG A 338 -3.95 -7.98 29.14
CA ARG A 338 -4.46 -7.82 30.52
C ARG A 338 -4.39 -9.11 31.33
N ARG A 339 -4.57 -10.28 30.70
CA ARG A 339 -4.58 -11.59 31.38
C ARG A 339 -3.20 -12.21 31.57
N VAL A 340 -2.24 -11.88 30.72
CA VAL A 340 -0.90 -12.50 30.75
C VAL A 340 0.04 -11.71 31.64
N SER A 341 0.62 -12.28 32.69
CA SER A 341 1.48 -11.54 33.65
C SER A 341 2.91 -11.26 33.18
N GLY A 342 3.34 -11.76 32.02
CA GLY A 342 4.73 -11.62 31.53
C GLY A 342 4.97 -10.41 30.61
N MET A 343 6.16 -9.80 30.68
CA MET A 343 6.57 -8.72 29.76
C MET A 343 6.84 -9.22 28.33
N LYS A 344 7.49 -10.38 28.18
CA LYS A 344 7.82 -10.95 26.85
C LYS A 344 6.59 -11.13 25.95
N PRO A 345 5.48 -11.77 26.40
CA PRO A 345 4.28 -11.89 25.57
C PRO A 345 3.60 -10.54 25.31
N LEU A 346 3.63 -9.61 26.28
CA LEU A 346 3.09 -8.27 26.10
C LEU A 346 3.80 -7.51 24.97
N PHE A 347 5.13 -7.58 24.92
CA PHE A 347 5.92 -6.95 23.86
C PHE A 347 5.59 -7.53 22.47
N LYS A 348 5.32 -8.85 22.38
CA LYS A 348 4.87 -9.48 21.12
C LYS A 348 3.52 -8.93 20.66
N HIS A 349 2.57 -8.77 21.58
CA HIS A 349 1.26 -8.17 21.28
C HIS A 349 1.41 -6.72 20.82
N LEU A 350 2.27 -5.93 21.48
CA LEU A 350 2.56 -4.56 21.09
C LEU A 350 3.17 -4.46 19.70
N ILE A 351 4.21 -5.25 19.40
CA ILE A 351 4.83 -5.28 18.06
C ILE A 351 3.79 -5.66 17.01
N SER A 352 2.99 -6.69 17.29
CA SER A 352 1.99 -7.17 16.33
C SER A 352 0.89 -6.13 16.08
N SER A 353 0.38 -5.46 17.13
CA SER A 353 -0.61 -4.40 16.96
C SER A 353 -0.03 -3.15 16.28
N GLY A 354 1.24 -2.82 16.55
CA GLY A 354 1.96 -1.75 15.85
C GLY A 354 2.16 -2.06 14.36
N ALA A 355 2.48 -3.31 14.02
CA ALA A 355 2.57 -3.75 12.62
C ALA A 355 1.22 -3.64 11.92
N ILE A 356 0.11 -4.02 12.59
CA ILE A 356 -1.24 -3.85 12.04
C ILE A 356 -1.57 -2.38 11.80
N LEU A 357 -1.24 -1.49 12.74
CA LEU A 357 -1.47 -0.04 12.59
C LEU A 357 -0.78 0.54 11.34
N VAL A 358 0.41 0.06 11.01
CA VAL A 358 1.15 0.47 9.80
C VAL A 358 0.62 -0.23 8.53
N LEU A 359 0.08 -1.45 8.67
CA LEU A 359 -0.45 -2.23 7.55
C LEU A 359 -1.80 -1.72 7.03
N LEU A 360 -2.68 -1.22 7.90
CA LEU A 360 -4.03 -0.77 7.50
C LEU A 360 -4.01 0.29 6.37
N PRO A 361 -3.16 1.36 6.42
CA PRO A 361 -3.03 2.29 5.30
C PRO A 361 -2.55 1.62 4.00
N GLN A 362 -1.66 0.63 4.08
CA GLN A 362 -1.17 -0.10 2.90
C GLN A 362 -2.29 -0.94 2.27
N LEU A 363 -3.13 -1.57 3.09
CA LEU A 363 -4.31 -2.30 2.61
C LEU A 363 -5.29 -1.35 1.93
N ARG A 364 -5.51 -0.14 2.48
CA ARG A 364 -6.36 0.87 1.87
C ARG A 364 -5.84 1.33 0.51
N ASN A 365 -4.53 1.61 0.41
CA ASN A 365 -3.89 2.03 -0.83
C ASN A 365 -3.78 0.91 -1.88
N SER A 366 -3.89 -0.36 -1.45
CA SER A 366 -3.92 -1.50 -2.37
C SER A 366 -5.29 -1.79 -2.98
N MET A 367 -6.32 -1.04 -2.57
CA MET A 367 -7.65 -1.17 -3.17
C MET A 367 -7.63 -0.62 -4.61
N PRO A 368 -8.26 -1.32 -5.57
CA PRO A 368 -8.18 -0.98 -6.99
C PRO A 368 -8.83 0.38 -7.27
N ASP A 369 -8.05 1.26 -7.91
CA ASP A 369 -8.42 2.63 -8.32
C ASP A 369 -9.26 3.37 -7.29
N ALA A 370 -8.81 3.24 -6.05
CA ALA A 370 -9.38 3.89 -4.92
C ALA A 370 -9.24 5.41 -5.07
N PRO A 371 -10.34 6.17 -5.01
CA PRO A 371 -10.25 7.62 -4.92
C PRO A 371 -9.53 8.03 -3.63
N GLY A 372 -9.05 9.28 -3.61
CA GLY A 372 -8.56 9.94 -2.42
C GLY A 372 -9.53 9.94 -1.23
N LEU A 373 -9.10 10.49 -0.09
CA LEU A 373 -9.84 10.42 1.19
C LEU A 373 -11.05 11.39 1.30
N ASP A 374 -11.61 11.87 0.18
CA ASP A 374 -12.57 12.98 0.12
C ASP A 374 -14.03 12.61 0.43
N GLY A 375 -14.26 11.73 1.41
CA GLY A 375 -15.60 11.40 1.92
C GLY A 375 -16.21 10.15 1.31
N VAL A 376 -15.36 9.16 1.04
CA VAL A 376 -15.73 7.82 0.56
C VAL A 376 -16.44 7.01 1.66
N LEU A 377 -17.50 6.28 1.29
CA LEU A 377 -18.27 5.41 2.19
C LEU A 377 -17.37 4.46 3.00
N ILE A 378 -16.50 3.71 2.33
CA ILE A 378 -15.56 2.76 2.95
C ILE A 378 -14.57 3.45 3.90
N ASP A 379 -14.17 4.68 3.61
CA ASP A 379 -13.26 5.40 4.51
C ASP A 379 -13.97 5.84 5.79
N THR A 380 -15.19 6.32 5.64
CA THR A 380 -16.04 6.79 6.75
C THR A 380 -16.41 5.67 7.70
N ILE A 381 -16.83 4.51 7.18
CA ILE A 381 -17.28 3.38 8.01
C ILE A 381 -16.17 2.36 8.30
N GLY A 382 -15.04 2.43 7.60
CA GLY A 382 -13.95 1.45 7.68
C GLY A 382 -12.66 2.09 8.13
N TYR A 383 -11.94 2.72 7.20
CA TYR A 383 -10.57 3.16 7.41
C TYR A 383 -10.41 4.05 8.65
N PHE A 384 -11.23 5.09 8.81
CA PHE A 384 -11.10 5.99 9.96
C PHE A 384 -11.43 5.29 11.30
N PRO A 385 -12.58 4.60 11.47
CA PRO A 385 -12.83 3.81 12.68
C PRO A 385 -11.74 2.77 12.97
N GLN A 386 -11.28 2.06 11.95
CA GLN A 386 -10.23 1.05 12.07
C GLN A 386 -8.95 1.67 12.64
N MET A 387 -8.47 2.77 12.04
CA MET A 387 -7.27 3.48 12.49
C MET A 387 -7.40 4.02 13.92
N ILE A 388 -8.56 4.56 14.28
CA ILE A 388 -8.83 5.05 15.65
C ILE A 388 -8.77 3.90 16.66
N ILE A 389 -9.49 2.80 16.39
CA ILE A 389 -9.55 1.65 17.30
C ILE A 389 -8.15 1.02 17.47
N THR A 390 -7.42 0.80 16.37
CA THR A 390 -6.07 0.21 16.45
C THR A 390 -5.09 1.13 17.16
N SER A 391 -5.17 2.44 16.93
CA SER A 391 -4.30 3.42 17.61
C SER A 391 -4.55 3.42 19.12
N ILE A 392 -5.82 3.47 19.54
CA ILE A 392 -6.19 3.39 20.96
C ILE A 392 -5.70 2.06 21.56
N ALA A 393 -5.85 0.94 20.85
CA ALA A 393 -5.37 -0.36 21.31
C ALA A 393 -3.85 -0.38 21.54
N VAL A 394 -3.06 0.21 20.63
CA VAL A 394 -1.61 0.34 20.77
C VAL A 394 -1.24 1.21 21.98
N VAL A 395 -1.91 2.35 22.16
CA VAL A 395 -1.70 3.23 23.32
C VAL A 395 -2.00 2.50 24.63
N ILE A 396 -3.10 1.75 24.71
CA ILE A 396 -3.43 0.96 25.90
C ILE A 396 -2.37 -0.12 26.17
N LEU A 397 -1.88 -0.81 25.13
CA LEU A 397 -0.81 -1.81 25.28
C LEU A 397 0.49 -1.18 25.80
N LEU A 398 0.85 0.01 25.32
CA LEU A 398 1.99 0.77 25.82
C LEU A 398 1.83 1.15 27.29
N LEU A 399 0.64 1.62 27.69
CA LEU A 399 0.35 1.94 29.09
C LEU A 399 0.43 0.71 29.99
N ILE A 400 -0.11 -0.44 29.56
CA ILE A 400 0.01 -1.70 30.30
C ILE A 400 1.49 -2.11 30.45
N LEU A 401 2.30 -1.90 29.41
CA LEU A 401 3.74 -2.20 29.44
C LEU A 401 4.46 -1.30 30.42
N ALA A 402 4.22 0.01 30.35
CA ALA A 402 4.84 0.98 31.24
C ALA A 402 4.51 0.69 32.71
N VAL A 403 3.22 0.50 33.04
CA VAL A 403 2.78 0.19 34.41
C VAL A 403 3.49 -1.07 34.94
N ARG A 404 3.55 -2.13 34.13
CA ARG A 404 4.22 -3.38 34.56
C ARG A 404 5.73 -3.24 34.69
N GLU A 405 6.36 -2.43 33.86
CA GLU A 405 7.79 -2.15 33.98
C GLU A 405 8.10 -1.39 35.28
N PHE A 406 7.29 -0.37 35.61
CA PHE A 406 7.39 0.34 36.89
C PHE A 406 7.19 -0.58 38.10
N ASP A 407 6.21 -1.49 38.06
CA ASP A 407 5.97 -2.47 39.14
C ASP A 407 7.19 -3.39 39.35
N ILE A 408 7.82 -3.85 38.26
CA ILE A 408 9.00 -4.73 38.33
C ILE A 408 10.20 -3.98 38.91
N ILE A 409 10.43 -2.74 38.48
CA ILE A 409 11.51 -1.90 39.01
C ILE A 409 11.33 -1.64 40.52
N GLY A 410 10.09 -1.37 40.95
CA GLY A 410 9.75 -1.19 42.37
C GLY A 410 10.08 -2.41 43.21
N ILE A 411 9.66 -3.61 42.77
CA ILE A 411 9.93 -4.88 43.47
C ILE A 411 11.44 -5.17 43.52
N GLN A 412 12.18 -4.89 42.45
CA GLN A 412 13.63 -5.09 42.41
C GLN A 412 14.36 -4.14 43.37
N ALA A 413 13.95 -2.87 43.45
CA ALA A 413 14.51 -1.90 44.37
C ALA A 413 14.30 -2.34 45.84
N GLU A 414 13.09 -2.77 46.19
CA GLU A 414 12.78 -3.28 47.54
C GLU A 414 13.59 -4.54 47.87
N THR A 415 13.71 -5.47 46.93
CA THR A 415 14.49 -6.71 47.12
C THR A 415 15.97 -6.41 47.33
N ARG A 416 16.53 -5.47 46.57
CA ARG A 416 17.91 -5.02 46.71
C ARG A 416 18.15 -4.39 48.07
N GLN A 417 17.22 -3.57 48.56
CA GLN A 417 17.31 -2.96 49.88
C GLN A 417 17.24 -4.01 51.01
N LYS A 418 16.35 -5.00 50.91
CA LYS A 418 16.27 -6.13 51.87
C LYS A 418 17.54 -6.98 51.89
N GLN A 419 18.16 -7.21 50.72
CA GLN A 419 19.44 -7.91 50.66
C GLN A 419 20.55 -7.11 51.33
N LEU A 420 20.62 -5.80 51.06
CA LEU A 420 21.63 -4.93 51.66
C LEU A 420 21.50 -4.89 53.19
N ALA A 421 20.27 -4.82 53.71
CA ALA A 421 19.98 -4.86 55.14
C ALA A 421 20.38 -6.20 55.80
N ARG A 422 20.32 -7.33 55.08
CA ARG A 422 20.78 -8.64 55.61
C ARG A 422 22.30 -8.79 55.60
N THR A 423 22.99 -8.11 54.69
CA THR A 423 24.47 -8.16 54.61
C THR A 423 25.17 -7.21 55.57
N LEU A 424 24.46 -6.28 56.22
CA LEU A 424 25.06 -5.55 57.34
C LEU A 424 25.21 -6.49 58.55
N PRO A 425 26.42 -6.66 59.10
CA PRO A 425 26.65 -7.49 60.27
C PRO A 425 25.81 -6.97 61.43
N SER A 426 25.05 -7.87 62.06
CA SER A 426 24.36 -7.61 63.32
C SER A 426 25.37 -7.03 64.32
N PRO A 427 25.08 -5.90 64.99
CA PRO A 427 25.95 -5.38 66.02
C PRO A 427 26.12 -6.46 67.09
N SER A 428 27.37 -6.84 67.37
CA SER A 428 27.69 -7.84 68.38
C SER A 428 27.05 -7.43 69.71
N PRO A 429 26.50 -8.38 70.50
CA PRO A 429 25.93 -8.04 71.80
C PRO A 429 27.00 -7.44 72.70
N SER A 430 26.93 -6.13 72.93
CA SER A 430 27.74 -5.49 73.97
C SER A 430 27.34 -6.02 75.35
N PRO A 431 28.30 -6.20 76.28
CA PRO A 431 28.03 -6.76 77.60
C PRO A 431 27.12 -5.85 78.44
N ALA A 432 26.32 -6.48 79.31
CA ALA A 432 25.33 -5.84 80.17
C ALA A 432 25.89 -4.69 81.04
N PRO A 433 25.13 -3.61 81.26
CA PRO A 433 25.52 -2.55 82.17
C PRO A 433 25.27 -2.99 83.62
N SER A 434 26.35 -3.00 84.41
CA SER A 434 26.31 -3.15 85.86
C SER A 434 25.71 -1.90 86.51
N TYR A 435 24.67 -2.13 87.33
CA TYR A 435 24.08 -1.15 88.22
C TYR A 435 25.12 -0.61 89.23
N SER A 436 25.26 0.72 89.30
CA SER A 436 25.76 1.41 90.50
C SER A 436 25.17 2.83 90.57
N THR A 437 24.28 3.04 91.52
CA THR A 437 23.85 4.33 92.06
C THR A 437 24.86 4.80 93.15
N PRO A 438 24.68 5.98 93.78
CA PRO A 438 24.85 7.33 93.23
C PRO A 438 25.85 8.18 94.07
N SER A 439 26.44 9.24 93.50
CA SER A 439 27.12 10.27 94.31
C SER A 439 26.80 11.70 93.86
N ARG A 440 25.84 12.23 94.60
CA ARG A 440 25.63 13.60 95.09
C ARG A 440 26.80 14.59 94.96
N ASN A 441 26.57 15.67 94.20
CA ASN A 441 26.85 17.09 94.50
C ASN A 441 27.37 17.85 93.27
N SER A 442 26.58 18.80 92.77
CA SER A 442 26.97 20.22 92.76
C SER A 442 25.85 21.07 92.15
N MET A 443 25.40 22.03 92.95
CA MET A 443 24.52 23.11 92.55
C MET A 443 25.15 23.98 91.45
N ARG A 444 24.34 24.41 90.47
CA ARG A 444 24.13 25.85 90.27
C ARG A 444 22.86 26.13 89.48
N ARG A 445 21.96 26.81 90.18
CA ARG A 445 20.77 27.52 89.74
C ARG A 445 21.18 28.73 88.91
N PHE A 446 20.60 28.92 87.72
CA PHE A 446 20.28 30.25 87.19
C PHE A 446 19.03 30.19 86.28
N THR A 447 18.23 31.24 86.39
CA THR A 447 16.84 31.43 85.98
C THR A 447 16.70 32.18 84.65
N GLY A 448 15.53 32.04 84.01
CA GLY A 448 15.04 32.90 82.93
C GLY A 448 15.42 32.41 81.53
N THR A 449 14.62 32.51 80.48
CA THR A 449 13.30 33.11 80.21
C THR A 449 12.85 32.51 78.88
N LYS A 450 11.53 32.49 78.63
CA LYS A 450 10.96 32.23 77.31
C LYS A 450 11.66 33.10 76.27
N ASP A 451 12.03 32.50 75.14
CA ASP A 451 11.77 33.09 73.83
C ASP A 451 11.72 32.00 72.77
N SER A 452 10.69 32.14 71.94
CA SER A 452 10.44 31.46 70.68
C SER A 452 11.57 31.75 69.69
N ASP A 453 12.18 30.70 69.13
CA ASP A 453 12.84 30.86 67.83
C ASP A 453 12.89 29.58 67.00
N SER A 454 12.44 29.77 65.76
CA SER A 454 12.37 28.82 64.66
C SER A 454 13.79 28.45 64.24
N THR A 455 14.24 27.23 64.55
CA THR A 455 15.54 26.74 64.09
C THR A 455 15.38 25.99 62.78
N CYS A 456 15.75 26.65 61.68
CA CYS A 456 15.99 26.01 60.39
C CYS A 456 17.05 24.91 60.56
N SER A 457 16.69 23.68 60.19
CA SER A 457 17.63 22.58 60.04
C SER A 457 18.60 22.91 58.90
N PHE A 458 19.84 23.28 59.25
CA PHE A 458 20.94 23.34 58.30
C PHE A 458 21.15 21.94 57.70
N VAL A 459 20.79 21.78 56.44
CA VAL A 459 21.19 20.64 55.62
C VAL A 459 22.71 20.70 55.52
N ASN A 460 23.40 19.70 56.06
CA ASN A 460 24.83 19.49 55.84
C ASN A 460 25.06 19.29 54.34
N HIS A 461 25.36 20.37 53.61
CA HIS A 461 25.84 20.30 52.24
C HIS A 461 27.16 19.53 52.25
N SER A 462 27.15 18.32 51.70
CA SER A 462 28.34 17.50 51.49
C SER A 462 29.35 18.32 50.67
N ARG A 463 30.65 18.29 50.96
CA ARG A 463 31.62 18.97 50.09
C ARG A 463 31.59 18.37 48.67
N PRO A 464 31.76 19.17 47.60
CA PRO A 464 31.88 18.62 46.25
C PRO A 464 33.12 17.72 46.17
N PRO A 465 33.10 16.66 45.33
CA PRO A 465 34.28 15.83 45.10
C PRO A 465 35.42 16.68 44.54
N PRO A 466 36.69 16.44 44.97
CA PRO A 466 37.83 17.18 44.44
C PRO A 466 37.91 17.02 42.92
N SER A 467 38.20 18.11 42.21
CA SER A 467 38.36 18.10 40.76
C SER A 467 39.57 17.25 40.35
N PRO A 468 39.54 16.58 39.19
CA PRO A 468 40.69 15.80 38.70
C PRO A 468 41.92 16.70 38.60
N SER A 469 43.06 16.20 39.05
CA SER A 469 44.35 16.88 38.90
C SER A 469 44.84 16.81 37.45
N ARG A 470 45.84 17.63 37.10
CA ARG A 470 46.45 17.66 35.76
C ARG A 470 47.13 16.34 35.35
N ASN A 471 47.37 15.44 36.31
CA ASN A 471 47.99 14.13 36.11
C ASN A 471 46.98 12.97 36.16
N SER A 472 45.68 13.25 36.21
CA SER A 472 44.65 12.20 36.30
C SER A 472 44.58 11.42 34.99
N THR A 473 44.45 10.11 35.09
CA THR A 473 44.30 9.23 33.92
C THR A 473 42.93 9.42 33.28
N PRO A 474 42.76 9.11 31.97
CA PRO A 474 41.47 9.23 31.28
C PRO A 474 40.32 8.49 31.98
N ASP A 475 40.59 7.30 32.52
CA ASP A 475 39.59 6.48 33.21
C ASP A 475 39.15 7.10 34.55
N GLU A 476 40.05 7.78 35.25
CA GLU A 476 39.74 8.52 36.49
C GLU A 476 38.88 9.76 36.18
N ILE A 477 39.15 10.44 35.06
CA ILE A 477 38.35 11.58 34.60
C ILE A 477 36.94 11.12 34.20
N GLU A 478 36.82 9.98 33.50
CA GLU A 478 35.51 9.43 33.11
C GLU A 478 34.70 9.00 34.34
N LYS A 479 35.33 8.32 35.30
CA LYS A 479 34.68 7.93 36.56
C LYS A 479 34.23 9.15 37.36
N TRP A 480 35.04 10.21 37.40
CA TRP A 480 34.70 11.47 38.05
C TRP A 480 33.53 12.20 37.36
N GLU A 481 33.50 12.25 36.02
CA GLU A 481 32.39 12.84 35.25
C GLU A 481 31.07 12.08 35.50
N LYS A 482 31.10 10.74 35.53
CA LYS A 482 29.92 9.91 35.84
C LYS A 482 29.38 10.19 37.24
N ASP A 483 30.25 10.23 38.24
CA ASP A 483 29.85 10.56 39.62
C ASP A 483 29.33 12.00 39.75
N ARG A 484 29.95 12.95 39.02
CA ARG A 484 29.49 14.35 38.98
C ARG A 484 28.08 14.45 38.40
N MET A 485 27.82 13.78 37.28
CA MET A 485 26.50 13.79 36.63
C MET A 485 25.43 13.11 37.48
N ALA A 486 25.76 12.00 38.14
CA ALA A 486 24.83 11.33 39.05
C ALA A 486 24.41 12.23 40.24
N LYS A 487 25.36 12.97 40.83
CA LYS A 487 25.07 13.92 41.93
C LYS A 487 24.31 15.18 41.47
N TYR A 488 24.54 15.62 40.24
CA TYR A 488 23.78 16.72 39.64
C TYR A 488 22.32 16.33 39.37
N LEU A 489 22.10 15.15 38.78
CA LEU A 489 20.74 14.65 38.46
C LEU A 489 19.90 14.35 39.71
N THR A 490 20.55 14.05 40.84
CA THR A 490 19.87 13.82 42.13
C THR A 490 19.61 15.11 42.91
N GLY A 491 19.94 16.28 42.34
CA GLY A 491 19.70 17.59 42.97
C GLY A 491 20.58 17.85 44.20
N GLN A 492 21.59 17.01 44.46
CA GLN A 492 22.47 17.16 45.61
C GLN A 492 23.48 18.30 45.44
N PHE A 493 23.77 18.71 44.19
CA PHE A 493 24.70 19.79 43.86
C PHE A 493 24.30 20.54 42.58
N VAL A 494 24.59 21.85 42.54
CA VAL A 494 24.55 22.67 41.32
C VAL A 494 25.98 23.13 41.01
N PHE A 495 26.59 22.61 39.95
CA PHE A 495 27.93 23.03 39.53
C PHE A 495 27.85 24.27 38.63
N PRO A 496 28.75 25.27 38.80
CA PRO A 496 28.88 26.34 37.82
C PRO A 496 29.36 25.77 36.47
N PRO A 497 28.93 26.35 35.33
CA PRO A 497 29.32 25.87 34.01
C PRO A 497 30.84 25.97 33.81
N ILE A 498 31.47 24.85 33.45
CA ILE A 498 32.91 24.79 33.17
C ILE A 498 33.17 25.52 31.84
N GLN A 499 33.96 26.59 31.88
CA GLN A 499 34.48 27.23 30.68
C GLN A 499 35.44 26.26 29.97
N ARG A 500 35.03 25.74 28.82
CA ARG A 500 35.91 24.95 27.95
C ARG A 500 36.89 25.90 27.25
N THR A 501 38.09 26.06 27.79
CA THR A 501 39.22 26.67 27.08
C THR A 501 39.82 25.64 26.11
N PHE A 502 39.21 25.52 24.92
CA PHE A 502 39.90 24.93 23.77
C PHE A 502 40.35 26.05 22.84
N ALA A 503 41.62 26.40 22.97
CA ALA A 503 42.36 27.16 21.98
C ALA A 503 42.79 26.20 20.87
N HIS A 504 42.28 26.39 19.65
CA HIS A 504 43.07 26.29 18.42
C HIS A 504 42.28 26.97 17.28
N ARG A 505 42.87 28.06 16.81
CA ARG A 505 42.48 28.88 15.66
C ARG A 505 43.27 28.40 14.44
N PRO A 506 42.68 28.37 13.24
CA PRO A 506 43.24 29.19 12.16
C PRO A 506 42.22 30.11 11.48
N GLN A 507 42.73 31.22 10.96
CA GLN A 507 42.04 32.33 10.29
C GLN A 507 41.65 32.04 8.83
N ALA A 508 40.58 32.68 8.36
CA ALA A 508 40.44 33.39 7.06
C ALA A 508 39.13 34.23 7.13
N SER A 509 39.17 35.57 7.20
CA SER A 509 38.97 36.54 6.09
C SER A 509 37.75 36.23 5.20
N SER A 510 36.78 37.10 4.89
CA SER A 510 36.65 38.57 4.97
C SER A 510 35.21 38.99 4.63
N GLN A 511 34.78 40.15 5.16
CA GLN A 511 33.79 41.13 4.63
C GLN A 511 32.36 40.70 4.24
N ALA A 512 31.34 41.21 4.95
CA ALA A 512 30.63 42.45 4.58
C ALA A 512 29.41 42.72 5.50
N THR A 513 29.01 43.98 5.51
CA THR A 513 28.12 44.74 6.40
C THR A 513 26.60 44.49 6.25
N ALA A 514 25.85 44.47 7.37
CA ALA A 514 24.62 45.25 7.66
C ALA A 514 23.73 44.60 8.76
N LYS A 515 23.13 45.41 9.64
CA LYS A 515 22.06 45.07 10.61
C LYS A 515 20.71 45.69 10.13
N PRO A 516 19.55 45.51 10.81
CA PRO A 516 18.75 44.28 10.89
C PRO A 516 17.26 44.54 10.57
N SER A 517 16.47 43.53 10.20
CA SER A 517 15.02 43.55 10.47
C SER A 517 14.44 42.14 10.64
N MET A 518 13.51 42.04 11.60
CA MET A 518 12.76 40.84 11.98
C MET A 518 11.68 40.50 10.95
N PHE A 519 11.45 39.20 10.70
CA PHE A 519 10.22 38.44 11.02
C PHE A 519 10.11 37.15 10.17
N HIS A 520 10.15 36.02 10.88
CA HIS A 520 9.37 34.79 10.72
C HIS A 520 9.09 34.13 9.33
N ARG A 521 9.41 32.81 9.32
CA ARG A 521 8.59 31.70 8.80
C ARG A 521 8.80 31.27 7.34
N ARG A 522 9.58 30.19 7.14
CA ARG A 522 9.16 28.98 6.40
C ARG A 522 10.16 27.84 6.60
N LEU A 523 9.66 26.68 7.04
CA LEU A 523 10.40 25.42 7.04
C LEU A 523 10.59 24.96 5.59
N ASN A 524 11.84 24.70 5.23
CA ASN A 524 12.20 23.77 4.18
C ASN A 524 12.15 22.35 4.75
N THR A 525 11.49 21.43 4.04
CA THR A 525 11.87 20.00 4.07
C THR A 525 11.96 19.52 2.64
N MET A 526 13.19 19.14 2.27
CA MET A 526 13.52 18.42 1.05
C MET A 526 13.00 17.00 1.12
N THR A 527 12.49 16.47 0.01
CA THR A 527 13.07 15.27 -0.62
C THR A 527 12.48 15.09 -2.03
N ARG A 528 13.33 15.27 -3.05
CA ARG A 528 13.07 15.04 -4.46
C ARG A 528 14.28 14.27 -5.00
N LEU A 529 14.11 13.01 -5.38
CA LEU A 529 15.02 12.06 -6.07
C LEU A 529 14.17 10.77 -6.16
N MET A 530 13.96 10.01 -7.24
CA MET A 530 14.32 9.92 -8.67
C MET A 530 13.08 9.20 -9.31
N GLU A 531 12.80 9.19 -10.61
CA GLU A 531 13.63 8.69 -11.70
C GLU A 531 12.93 9.02 -13.04
N ALA A 532 13.65 9.71 -13.92
CA ALA A 532 13.24 10.00 -15.29
C ALA A 532 14.09 9.15 -16.23
N GLY A 533 13.46 8.31 -17.05
CA GLY A 533 14.10 7.68 -18.20
C GLY A 533 14.04 8.60 -19.41
N GLN A 534 15.11 9.34 -19.69
CA GLN A 534 15.31 10.07 -20.93
C GLN A 534 16.29 9.33 -21.84
N VAL A 535 15.85 9.07 -23.07
CA VAL A 535 16.64 8.52 -24.19
C VAL A 535 17.52 9.64 -24.78
N PRO A 536 18.82 9.41 -25.07
CA PRO A 536 19.68 10.45 -25.61
C PRO A 536 19.47 10.64 -27.13
N ARG A 537 19.27 11.89 -27.55
CA ARG A 537 19.33 12.35 -28.95
C ARG A 537 20.78 12.63 -29.30
N SER A 538 21.35 11.89 -30.24
CA SER A 538 22.66 12.18 -30.84
C SER A 538 22.55 13.30 -31.86
N HIS A 539 23.31 14.37 -31.66
CA HIS A 539 23.65 15.37 -32.67
C HIS A 539 24.71 14.81 -33.63
N CYS A 540 24.48 14.92 -34.93
CA CYS A 540 25.54 14.93 -35.94
C CYS A 540 25.44 16.25 -36.72
N LEU A 541 26.48 17.07 -36.60
CA LEU A 541 26.86 18.09 -37.56
C LEU A 541 27.56 17.38 -38.72
N HIS A 542 27.23 17.76 -39.96
CA HIS A 542 28.22 17.77 -41.04
C HIS A 542 27.87 18.86 -42.06
N GLU A 543 28.91 19.63 -42.38
CA GLU A 543 29.04 20.55 -43.50
C GLU A 543 28.78 19.85 -44.84
N ASP A 544 27.89 20.40 -45.66
CA ASP A 544 28.16 21.02 -46.99
C ASP A 544 26.84 21.47 -47.66
#